data_AF-A0A1Q4AHU6-F1
#
_entry.id   AF-A0A1Q4AHU6-F1
#
_cell.length_a   1.000
_cell.length_b   1.000
_cell.length_c   1.000
_cell.angle_alpha   90.00
_cell.angle_beta   90.00
_cell.angle_gamma   90.00
#
_symmetry.space_group_name_H-M   'P 1'
#
loop_
_entity.id
_entity.type
_entity.pdbx_description
1 polymer ?
#
loop_
_entity_poly.entity_id
_entity_poly.type
_entity_poly.pdbx_seq_one_letter_code
_entity_poly.pdbx_strand_id
1 'polypeptide(L)'
;MIANMQPLPNTKSIVSQLGESAWLALVIEDGGDWLLNELARWQTSDPYNASLAATAIAKALADLDDEAKFNLAKRAEDAGATSLALQLLALKDNLTDFVSYLDRLSAAPRPPGGSNQKAWREQTIREALYEENFRPSFDISAQPEEVQALDRKTAWGKAGWGEAWRAIGHLVKYSPVPEILMTSMYLSGDRRVGTVVAAELNAQISAKRLDPIDDPDALVASMAYRLDDTFGRRGRDGVLGRFGVSEMQGETAEEFVDRALARLALAPFVEGKVAGPPPRPGGLTTSFPWEKWVDLARALKGGKAISPEDRLAAADILISAGRPADALTLLKTASDWKTALLRTHALARALDRRCAGLLGRAMPFSQPLYRFEPR
;
A
#
# COMPACT_ATOMS: atom_id res chain seq x y z
N MET A 1 25.00 -8.49 16.57
CA MET A 1 25.46 -9.91 16.56
C MET A 1 25.80 -10.44 15.14
N ILE A 2 26.03 -9.58 14.13
CA ILE A 2 26.06 -9.98 12.71
C ILE A 2 27.48 -10.26 12.16
N ALA A 3 28.54 -9.82 12.85
CA ALA A 3 29.93 -9.83 12.37
C ALA A 3 30.52 -11.21 11.95
N ASN A 4 29.87 -12.33 12.30
CA ASN A 4 30.32 -13.69 11.96
C ASN A 4 29.48 -14.39 10.88
N MET A 5 28.44 -13.74 10.34
CA MET A 5 27.64 -14.34 9.26
C MET A 5 28.33 -14.10 7.91
N GLN A 6 28.54 -15.16 7.13
CA GLN A 6 29.17 -15.06 5.81
C GLN A 6 28.13 -14.87 4.69
N PRO A 7 28.48 -14.18 3.58
CA PRO A 7 27.67 -14.17 2.38
C PRO A 7 27.42 -15.58 1.84
N LEU A 8 26.25 -15.83 1.24
CA LEU A 8 25.97 -17.05 0.51
C LEU A 8 26.95 -17.22 -0.66
N PRO A 9 27.22 -18.45 -1.12
CA PRO A 9 28.06 -18.69 -2.30
C PRO A 9 27.66 -17.79 -3.47
N ASN A 10 28.67 -17.15 -4.09
CA ASN A 10 28.53 -16.18 -5.19
C ASN A 10 27.91 -14.81 -4.85
N THR A 11 27.54 -14.52 -3.60
CA THR A 11 27.11 -13.17 -3.18
C THR A 11 28.28 -12.33 -2.65
N LYS A 12 28.29 -11.02 -2.91
CA LYS A 12 29.37 -10.09 -2.51
C LYS A 12 29.15 -9.41 -1.16
N SER A 13 27.97 -9.57 -0.57
CA SER A 13 27.56 -9.05 0.74
C SER A 13 26.47 -9.96 1.33
N ILE A 14 26.30 -9.89 2.65
CA ILE A 14 25.17 -10.49 3.34
C ILE A 14 23.92 -9.59 3.36
N VAL A 15 24.05 -8.29 3.03
CA VAL A 15 22.97 -7.30 3.23
C VAL A 15 21.67 -7.67 2.49
N SER A 16 21.73 -8.31 1.32
CA SER A 16 20.56 -8.82 0.58
C SER A 16 19.87 -10.05 1.18
N GLN A 17 20.47 -10.69 2.18
CA GLN A 17 19.90 -11.85 2.88
C GLN A 17 19.19 -11.46 4.19
N LEU A 18 19.40 -10.22 4.65
CA LEU A 18 18.72 -9.66 5.80
C LEU A 18 17.30 -9.25 5.38
N GLY A 19 16.32 -9.46 6.26
CA GLY A 19 14.95 -8.98 6.07
C GLY A 19 14.75 -7.56 6.62
N GLU A 20 13.60 -6.94 6.29
CA GLU A 20 13.25 -5.57 6.71
C GLU A 20 13.46 -5.32 8.22
N SER A 21 12.99 -6.23 9.07
CA SER A 21 13.17 -6.14 10.53
C SER A 21 14.65 -6.13 10.98
N ALA A 22 15.55 -6.78 10.24
CA ALA A 22 16.96 -6.82 10.57
C ALA A 22 17.69 -5.54 10.11
N TRP A 23 17.31 -4.96 8.98
CA TRP A 23 17.80 -3.63 8.57
C TRP A 23 17.33 -2.55 9.56
N LEU A 24 16.06 -2.59 9.98
CA LEU A 24 15.51 -1.67 10.98
C LEU A 24 16.23 -1.82 12.33
N ALA A 25 16.44 -3.05 12.81
CA ALA A 25 17.15 -3.31 14.06
C ALA A 25 18.59 -2.77 14.02
N LEU A 26 19.33 -2.97 12.93
CA LEU A 26 20.67 -2.39 12.74
C LEU A 26 20.66 -0.87 12.87
N VAL A 27 19.76 -0.20 12.14
CA VAL A 27 19.64 1.27 12.18
C VAL A 27 19.27 1.80 13.57
N ILE A 28 18.48 1.06 14.35
CA ILE A 28 18.08 1.45 15.70
C ILE A 28 19.15 1.13 16.76
N GLU A 29 19.83 -0.02 16.67
CA GLU A 29 20.74 -0.50 17.73
C GLU A 29 22.15 0.09 17.68
N ASP A 30 22.77 0.19 16.49
CA ASP A 30 24.11 0.78 16.30
C ASP A 30 24.10 2.06 15.44
N GLY A 31 22.90 2.60 15.20
CA GLY A 31 22.70 3.72 14.29
C GLY A 31 22.89 3.34 12.82
N GLY A 32 23.16 2.07 12.49
CA GLY A 32 23.44 1.59 11.13
C GLY A 32 24.91 1.58 10.74
N ASP A 33 25.88 1.85 11.63
CA ASP A 33 27.30 2.02 11.26
C ASP A 33 27.86 0.82 10.50
N TRP A 34 27.55 -0.41 10.92
CA TRP A 34 27.97 -1.60 10.19
C TRP A 34 27.33 -1.67 8.79
N LEU A 35 26.03 -1.36 8.69
CA LEU A 35 25.25 -1.42 7.45
C LEU A 35 25.75 -0.41 6.42
N LEU A 36 26.06 0.82 6.85
CA LEU A 36 26.57 1.89 5.99
C LEU A 36 27.94 1.54 5.41
N ASN A 37 28.87 1.10 6.25
CA ASN A 37 30.21 0.70 5.82
C ASN A 37 30.18 -0.50 4.85
N GLU A 38 29.35 -1.50 5.15
CA GLU A 38 29.19 -2.68 4.29
C GLU A 38 28.53 -2.32 2.94
N LEU A 39 27.55 -1.41 2.92
CA LEU A 39 26.97 -0.90 1.67
C LEU A 39 27.98 -0.11 0.83
N ALA A 40 28.79 0.77 1.42
CA ALA A 40 29.82 1.52 0.71
C ALA A 40 30.88 0.58 0.07
N ARG A 41 31.33 -0.42 0.84
CA ARG A 41 32.21 -1.49 0.36
C ARG A 41 31.55 -2.28 -0.77
N TRP A 42 30.28 -2.67 -0.61
CA TRP A 42 29.55 -3.46 -1.60
C TRP A 42 29.34 -2.66 -2.90
N GLN A 43 28.91 -1.40 -2.80
CA GLN A 43 28.71 -0.47 -3.93
C GLN A 43 29.97 -0.32 -4.79
N THR A 44 31.16 -0.39 -4.19
CA THR A 44 32.44 -0.37 -4.91
C THR A 44 32.70 -1.67 -5.69
N SER A 45 32.23 -2.81 -5.19
CA SER A 45 32.48 -4.15 -5.78
C SER A 45 31.39 -4.68 -6.70
N ASP A 46 30.16 -4.20 -6.52
CA ASP A 46 28.94 -4.60 -7.25
C ASP A 46 27.90 -3.47 -7.10
N PRO A 47 28.01 -2.39 -7.90
CA PRO A 47 27.17 -1.20 -7.76
C PRO A 47 25.68 -1.48 -7.96
N TYR A 48 25.35 -2.45 -8.82
CA TYR A 48 23.97 -2.77 -9.18
C TYR A 48 23.21 -3.40 -8.01
N ASN A 49 23.73 -4.49 -7.42
CA ASN A 49 23.04 -5.15 -6.32
C ASN A 49 23.08 -4.31 -5.03
N ALA A 50 24.15 -3.54 -4.80
CA ALA A 50 24.19 -2.57 -3.70
C ALA A 50 23.12 -1.48 -3.85
N SER A 51 22.85 -1.00 -5.07
CA SER A 51 21.79 -0.03 -5.32
C SER A 51 20.39 -0.63 -5.11
N LEU A 52 20.15 -1.86 -5.54
CA LEU A 52 18.88 -2.57 -5.28
C LEU A 52 18.66 -2.77 -3.77
N ALA A 53 19.70 -3.15 -3.03
CA ALA A 53 19.63 -3.29 -1.58
C ALA A 53 19.39 -1.93 -0.90
N ALA A 54 20.06 -0.86 -1.34
CA ALA A 54 19.83 0.49 -0.82
C ALA A 54 18.38 0.96 -0.97
N THR A 55 17.74 0.71 -2.12
CA THR A 55 16.30 0.99 -2.32
C THR A 55 15.43 0.15 -1.38
N ALA A 56 15.70 -1.16 -1.22
CA ALA A 56 14.93 -2.01 -0.31
C ALA A 56 15.05 -1.59 1.15
N ILE A 57 16.27 -1.24 1.59
CA ILE A 57 16.56 -0.72 2.94
C ILE A 57 15.84 0.60 3.17
N ALA A 58 15.94 1.55 2.23
CA ALA A 58 15.27 2.84 2.35
C ALA A 58 13.74 2.66 2.49
N LYS A 59 13.13 1.74 1.72
CA LYS A 59 11.69 1.42 1.85
C LYS A 59 11.33 0.77 3.19
N ALA A 60 12.18 -0.09 3.75
CA ALA A 60 12.00 -0.64 5.10
C ALA A 60 12.12 0.42 6.21
N LEU A 61 12.75 1.56 5.91
CA LEU A 61 12.95 2.71 6.81
C LEU A 61 12.01 3.88 6.49
N ALA A 62 11.03 3.70 5.59
CA ALA A 62 10.15 4.79 5.12
C ALA A 62 9.26 5.38 6.24
N ASP A 63 8.98 4.61 7.28
CA ASP A 63 8.20 5.01 8.46
C ASP A 63 9.01 5.86 9.47
N LEU A 64 10.33 6.02 9.30
CA LEU A 64 11.11 6.99 10.07
C LEU A 64 10.68 8.43 9.73
N ASP A 65 10.79 9.34 10.68
CA ASP A 65 10.57 10.76 10.42
C ASP A 65 11.66 11.37 9.52
N ASP A 66 11.39 12.57 9.02
CA ASP A 66 12.26 13.29 8.07
C ASP A 66 13.60 13.75 8.66
N GLU A 67 13.71 13.87 9.99
CA GLU A 67 14.96 14.21 10.68
C GLU A 67 15.82 12.95 10.86
N ALA A 68 15.24 11.83 11.28
CA ALA A 68 15.91 10.53 11.33
C ALA A 68 16.42 10.09 9.95
N LYS A 69 15.59 10.21 8.90
CA LYS A 69 15.99 9.97 7.51
C LYS A 69 17.16 10.87 7.09
N PHE A 70 17.11 12.16 7.40
CA PHE A 70 18.17 13.11 7.07
C PHE A 70 19.49 12.79 7.79
N ASN A 71 19.44 12.52 9.09
CA ASN A 71 20.61 12.19 9.90
C ASN A 71 21.26 10.87 9.44
N LEU A 72 20.46 9.86 9.09
CA LEU A 72 20.97 8.61 8.51
C LEU A 72 21.52 8.82 7.09
N ALA A 73 20.86 9.62 6.25
CA ALA A 73 21.33 9.93 4.91
C ALA A 73 22.68 10.66 4.92
N LYS A 74 22.87 11.60 5.85
CA LYS A 74 24.16 12.28 6.05
C LYS A 74 25.27 11.32 6.45
N ARG A 75 25.01 10.41 7.40
CA ARG A 75 25.97 9.35 7.77
C ARG A 75 26.25 8.39 6.62
N ALA A 76 25.25 8.10 5.79
CA ALA A 76 25.44 7.30 4.57
C ALA A 76 26.30 8.02 3.53
N GLU A 77 26.16 9.35 3.38
CA GLU A 77 27.03 10.19 2.56
C GLU A 77 28.47 10.18 3.10
N ASP A 78 28.66 10.42 4.40
CA ASP A 78 29.97 10.42 5.09
C ASP A 78 30.68 9.05 4.98
N ALA A 79 29.93 7.95 5.02
CA ALA A 79 30.45 6.59 4.87
C ALA A 79 30.68 6.17 3.39
N GLY A 80 30.26 6.98 2.41
CA GLY A 80 30.36 6.65 0.98
C GLY A 80 29.26 5.70 0.45
N ALA A 81 28.22 5.43 1.22
CA ALA A 81 27.04 4.65 0.82
C ALA A 81 26.04 5.52 0.02
N THR A 82 26.51 6.13 -1.07
CA THR A 82 25.82 7.21 -1.79
C THR A 82 24.44 6.82 -2.32
N SER A 83 24.24 5.56 -2.75
CA SER A 83 22.92 5.10 -3.19
C SER A 83 21.90 5.10 -2.05
N LEU A 84 22.29 4.76 -0.82
CA LEU A 84 21.37 4.79 0.32
C LEU A 84 21.07 6.22 0.76
N ALA A 85 22.09 7.09 0.80
CA ALA A 85 21.90 8.52 1.08
C ALA A 85 20.87 9.15 0.11
N LEU A 86 20.99 8.87 -1.18
CA LEU A 86 20.08 9.37 -2.21
C LEU A 86 18.63 8.88 -2.00
N GLN A 87 18.45 7.59 -1.71
CA GLN A 87 17.12 6.99 -1.52
C GLN A 87 16.45 7.48 -0.22
N LEU A 88 17.20 7.64 0.87
CA LEU A 88 16.67 8.19 2.13
C LEU A 88 16.23 9.65 1.99
N LEU A 89 16.95 10.47 1.22
CA LEU A 89 16.56 11.87 0.97
C LEU A 89 15.36 12.00 0.03
N ALA A 90 15.16 11.06 -0.91
CA ALA A 90 13.94 11.00 -1.71
C ALA A 90 12.70 10.74 -0.82
N LEU A 91 12.83 9.79 0.12
CA LEU A 91 11.78 9.41 1.08
C LEU A 91 11.47 10.47 2.17
N LYS A 92 11.93 11.71 2.00
CA LYS A 92 11.53 12.89 2.78
C LYS A 92 10.38 13.65 2.13
N ASP A 93 9.47 14.21 2.92
CA ASP A 93 8.33 15.02 2.44
C ASP A 93 8.75 16.32 1.75
N ASN A 94 9.93 16.85 2.06
CA ASN A 94 10.54 17.96 1.36
C ASN A 94 11.82 17.53 0.62
N LEU A 95 11.77 17.57 -0.71
CA LEU A 95 12.87 17.16 -1.60
C LEU A 95 14.01 18.19 -1.73
N THR A 96 14.03 19.26 -0.92
CA THR A 96 15.12 20.26 -0.93
C THR A 96 16.49 19.63 -0.66
N ASP A 97 16.61 18.74 0.33
CA ASP A 97 17.88 18.08 0.66
C ASP A 97 18.30 17.08 -0.43
N PHE A 98 17.33 16.39 -1.04
CA PHE A 98 17.54 15.49 -2.17
C PHE A 98 18.08 16.22 -3.40
N VAL A 99 17.46 17.34 -3.77
CA VAL A 99 17.93 18.22 -4.86
C VAL A 99 19.33 18.76 -4.54
N SER A 100 19.56 19.21 -3.31
CA SER A 100 20.87 19.69 -2.85
C SER A 100 21.95 18.60 -2.86
N TYR A 101 21.58 17.33 -2.66
CA TYR A 101 22.50 16.20 -2.77
C TYR A 101 22.79 15.84 -4.23
N LEU A 102 21.78 15.89 -5.11
CA LEU A 102 21.97 15.76 -6.56
C LEU A 102 22.91 16.83 -7.13
N ASP A 103 22.94 18.03 -6.55
CA ASP A 103 23.89 19.09 -6.91
C ASP A 103 25.33 18.72 -6.50
N ARG A 104 25.53 18.16 -5.30
CA ARG A 104 26.84 17.66 -4.84
C ARG A 104 27.35 16.50 -5.70
N LEU A 105 26.51 15.49 -5.96
CA LEU A 105 26.82 14.38 -6.86
C LEU A 105 27.12 14.86 -8.29
N SER A 106 26.43 15.92 -8.73
CA SER A 106 26.64 16.54 -10.05
C SER A 106 27.98 17.25 -10.20
N ALA A 107 28.65 17.62 -9.11
CA ALA A 107 29.98 18.21 -9.14
C ALA A 107 31.12 17.17 -9.20
N ALA A 108 30.82 15.86 -9.06
CA ALA A 108 31.83 14.81 -9.03
C ALA A 108 32.43 14.48 -10.43
N PRO A 109 33.72 14.14 -10.54
CA PRO A 109 34.35 13.75 -11.80
C PRO A 109 33.71 12.49 -12.42
N ARG A 110 33.47 12.53 -13.73
CA ARG A 110 32.76 11.48 -14.47
C ARG A 110 33.66 10.29 -14.86
N PRO A 111 33.17 9.04 -14.79
CA PRO A 111 33.64 7.97 -15.65
C PRO A 111 33.28 8.27 -17.11
N PRO A 112 34.17 8.00 -18.10
CA PRO A 112 33.86 8.21 -19.51
C PRO A 112 32.79 7.20 -20.00
N GLY A 113 31.73 7.70 -20.65
CA GLY A 113 30.70 6.89 -21.31
C GLY A 113 29.28 6.96 -20.72
N GLY A 114 29.07 7.65 -19.59
CA GLY A 114 27.75 7.80 -18.98
C GLY A 114 26.80 8.77 -19.72
N SER A 115 25.49 8.59 -19.51
CA SER A 115 24.42 9.44 -20.06
C SER A 115 24.59 10.93 -19.73
N ASN A 116 23.97 11.80 -20.54
CA ASN A 116 23.96 13.25 -20.30
C ASN A 116 23.39 13.54 -18.90
N GLN A 117 24.10 14.37 -18.14
CA GLN A 117 23.83 14.68 -16.74
C GLN A 117 22.41 15.16 -16.49
N LYS A 118 21.91 15.99 -17.41
CA LYS A 118 20.55 16.48 -17.38
C LYS A 118 19.53 15.35 -17.49
N ALA A 119 19.76 14.38 -18.37
CA ALA A 119 18.87 13.23 -18.54
C ALA A 119 18.90 12.29 -17.32
N TRP A 120 20.07 12.07 -16.71
CA TRP A 120 20.18 11.33 -15.45
C TRP A 120 19.43 12.03 -14.31
N ARG A 121 19.71 13.33 -14.07
CA ARG A 121 19.06 14.11 -13.02
C ARG A 121 17.54 14.19 -13.19
N GLU A 122 17.06 14.50 -14.39
CA GLU A 122 15.62 14.53 -14.68
C GLU A 122 14.97 13.16 -14.44
N GLN A 123 15.65 12.06 -14.74
CA GLN A 123 15.15 10.70 -14.47
C GLN A 123 15.12 10.39 -12.97
N THR A 124 16.19 10.69 -12.23
CA THR A 124 16.27 10.45 -10.78
C THR A 124 15.24 11.27 -10.00
N ILE A 125 14.94 12.51 -10.41
CA ILE A 125 13.84 13.29 -9.80
C ILE A 125 12.46 12.70 -10.14
N ARG A 126 12.26 12.13 -11.34
CA ARG A 126 11.01 11.45 -11.72
C ARG A 126 10.79 10.16 -10.93
N GLU A 127 11.86 9.43 -10.62
CA GLU A 127 11.83 8.21 -9.82
C GLU A 127 11.42 8.52 -8.37
N ALA A 128 12.00 9.55 -7.75
CA ALA A 128 11.53 10.05 -6.45
C ALA A 128 10.05 10.47 -6.52
N LEU A 129 9.68 11.32 -7.49
CA LEU A 129 8.28 11.74 -7.68
C LEU A 129 7.29 10.57 -7.84
N TYR A 130 7.71 9.42 -8.38
CA TYR A 130 6.83 8.26 -8.50
C TYR A 130 6.44 7.69 -7.13
N GLU A 131 7.42 7.46 -6.25
CA GLU A 131 7.16 6.96 -4.88
C GLU A 131 6.47 8.04 -4.03
N GLU A 132 6.90 9.30 -4.15
CA GLU A 132 6.42 10.39 -3.28
C GLU A 132 4.97 10.79 -3.57
N ASN A 133 4.49 10.53 -4.80
CA ASN A 133 3.06 10.68 -5.12
C ASN A 133 2.16 9.71 -4.32
N PHE A 134 2.69 8.72 -3.60
CA PHE A 134 1.90 7.85 -2.73
C PHE A 134 1.85 8.31 -1.26
N ARG A 135 2.61 9.35 -0.86
CA ARG A 135 2.67 9.82 0.52
C ARG A 135 1.58 10.87 0.83
N PRO A 136 0.75 10.70 1.87
CA PRO A 136 -0.32 11.66 2.20
C PRO A 136 0.13 13.07 2.61
N SER A 137 1.39 13.24 3.01
CA SER A 137 1.98 14.49 3.47
C SER A 137 2.81 15.21 2.40
N PHE A 138 2.99 14.61 1.21
CA PHE A 138 3.76 15.20 0.13
C PHE A 138 2.97 16.28 -0.63
N ASP A 139 3.25 17.54 -0.33
CA ASP A 139 2.74 18.68 -1.09
C ASP A 139 3.69 19.06 -2.23
N ILE A 140 3.25 18.85 -3.48
CA ILE A 140 4.00 19.23 -4.68
C ILE A 140 4.23 20.75 -4.79
N SER A 141 3.35 21.58 -4.23
CA SER A 141 3.45 23.04 -4.30
C SER A 141 4.55 23.62 -3.40
N ALA A 142 4.95 22.86 -2.38
CA ALA A 142 6.04 23.20 -1.45
C ALA A 142 7.44 22.74 -1.94
N GLN A 143 7.52 21.99 -3.04
CA GLN A 143 8.79 21.41 -3.53
C GLN A 143 9.64 22.41 -4.32
N PRO A 144 10.97 22.16 -4.47
CA PRO A 144 11.84 22.97 -5.33
C PRO A 144 11.31 23.12 -6.77
N GLU A 145 11.58 24.28 -7.40
CA GLU A 145 10.99 24.63 -8.71
C GLU A 145 11.26 23.57 -9.81
N GLU A 146 12.46 22.96 -9.81
CA GLU A 146 12.82 21.89 -10.75
C GLU A 146 11.90 20.66 -10.60
N VAL A 147 11.59 20.27 -9.36
CA VAL A 147 10.68 19.16 -9.04
C VAL A 147 9.26 19.50 -9.54
N GLN A 148 8.76 20.70 -9.24
CA GLN A 148 7.46 21.14 -9.73
C GLN A 148 7.39 21.18 -11.26
N ALA A 149 8.47 21.66 -11.91
CA ALA A 149 8.55 21.72 -13.36
C ALA A 149 8.58 20.33 -13.99
N LEU A 150 9.16 19.32 -13.32
CA LEU A 150 9.16 17.93 -13.77
C LEU A 150 7.81 17.23 -13.55
N ASP A 151 7.11 17.48 -12.44
CA ASP A 151 5.74 16.98 -12.23
C ASP A 151 4.78 17.54 -13.30
N ARG A 152 4.83 18.87 -13.53
CA ARG A 152 4.03 19.54 -14.58
C ARG A 152 4.29 18.97 -15.98
N LYS A 153 5.54 18.58 -16.27
CA LYS A 153 5.93 18.00 -17.58
C LYS A 153 5.56 16.52 -17.70
N THR A 154 5.73 15.74 -16.63
CA THR A 154 5.80 14.28 -16.74
C THR A 154 5.62 13.55 -15.40
N ALA A 155 4.51 12.83 -15.28
CA ALA A 155 4.59 11.43 -14.90
C ALA A 155 4.42 10.60 -16.19
N TRP A 156 5.38 9.73 -16.51
CA TRP A 156 5.33 8.80 -17.66
C TRP A 156 5.00 9.43 -19.03
N GLY A 157 5.40 10.69 -19.28
CA GLY A 157 5.14 11.37 -20.56
C GLY A 157 3.72 11.90 -20.75
N LYS A 158 2.87 11.88 -19.71
CA LYS A 158 1.46 12.32 -19.78
C LYS A 158 1.15 13.35 -18.70
N ALA A 159 0.63 14.50 -19.09
CA ALA A 159 0.20 15.55 -18.16
C ALA A 159 -0.96 15.06 -17.26
N GLY A 160 -1.00 15.54 -16.01
CA GLY A 160 -2.08 15.24 -15.05
C GLY A 160 -2.07 13.83 -14.44
N TRP A 161 -1.03 13.01 -14.69
CA TRP A 161 -0.90 11.69 -14.05
C TRP A 161 -0.35 11.78 -12.62
N GLY A 162 0.55 12.73 -12.32
CA GLY A 162 1.05 12.95 -10.94
C GLY A 162 -0.06 13.31 -9.96
N GLU A 163 -0.98 14.20 -10.37
CA GLU A 163 -2.21 14.53 -9.64
C GLU A 163 -3.07 13.29 -9.36
N ALA A 164 -3.28 12.45 -10.38
CA ALA A 164 -4.06 11.22 -10.26
C ALA A 164 -3.42 10.23 -9.26
N TRP A 165 -2.10 10.09 -9.30
CA TRP A 165 -1.34 9.29 -8.33
C TRP A 165 -1.45 9.84 -6.90
N ARG A 166 -1.28 11.16 -6.69
CA ARG A 166 -1.43 11.81 -5.37
C ARG A 166 -2.79 11.58 -4.74
N ALA A 167 -3.87 11.71 -5.51
CA ALA A 167 -5.21 11.41 -5.03
C ALA A 167 -5.36 9.95 -4.56
N ILE A 168 -4.70 8.99 -5.22
CA ILE A 168 -4.69 7.57 -4.79
C ILE A 168 -3.78 7.39 -3.56
N GLY A 169 -2.63 8.08 -3.51
CA GLY A 169 -1.68 8.09 -2.39
C GLY A 169 -2.29 8.55 -1.06
N HIS A 170 -3.17 9.55 -1.09
CA HIS A 170 -3.86 10.01 0.13
C HIS A 170 -4.77 8.93 0.75
N LEU A 171 -5.12 7.87 -0.01
CA LEU A 171 -5.87 6.70 0.46
C LEU A 171 -4.96 5.53 0.91
N VAL A 172 -3.64 5.66 0.93
CA VAL A 172 -2.68 4.55 1.14
C VAL A 172 -2.92 3.76 2.43
N LYS A 173 -3.34 4.43 3.51
CA LYS A 173 -3.66 3.83 4.81
C LYS A 173 -4.97 3.03 4.84
N TYR A 174 -5.74 3.03 3.76
CA TYR A 174 -7.06 2.39 3.62
C TYR A 174 -7.02 1.20 2.65
N SER A 175 -5.97 0.37 2.76
CA SER A 175 -5.83 -0.87 1.99
C SER A 175 -7.09 -1.76 2.06
N PRO A 176 -7.51 -2.41 0.95
CA PRO A 176 -6.85 -2.50 -0.36
C PRO A 176 -7.31 -1.47 -1.42
N VAL A 177 -8.16 -0.51 -1.07
CA VAL A 177 -8.71 0.52 -2.00
C VAL A 177 -7.64 1.21 -2.87
N PRO A 178 -6.49 1.70 -2.34
CA PRO A 178 -5.43 2.29 -3.16
C PRO A 178 -4.81 1.31 -4.19
N GLU A 179 -4.66 0.03 -3.87
CA GLU A 179 -4.17 -1.00 -4.80
C GLU A 179 -5.15 -1.20 -5.96
N ILE A 180 -6.46 -1.26 -5.65
CA ILE A 180 -7.52 -1.43 -6.64
C ILE A 180 -7.59 -0.22 -7.57
N LEU A 181 -7.53 1.01 -7.03
CA LEU A 181 -7.55 2.24 -7.82
C LEU A 181 -6.29 2.39 -8.69
N MET A 182 -5.10 2.12 -8.14
CA MET A 182 -3.85 2.10 -8.91
C MET A 182 -3.92 1.14 -10.10
N THR A 183 -4.30 -0.11 -9.84
CA THR A 183 -4.32 -1.15 -10.88
C THR A 183 -5.42 -0.87 -11.90
N SER A 184 -6.58 -0.37 -11.48
CA SER A 184 -7.66 0.07 -12.37
C SER A 184 -7.21 1.22 -13.28
N MET A 185 -6.50 2.22 -12.75
CA MET A 185 -5.97 3.34 -13.54
C MET A 185 -4.93 2.87 -14.55
N TYR A 186 -4.05 1.95 -14.15
CA TYR A 186 -3.03 1.38 -15.03
C TYR A 186 -3.63 0.55 -16.17
N LEU A 187 -4.56 -0.36 -15.87
CA LEU A 187 -5.19 -1.25 -16.85
C LEU A 187 -6.18 -0.55 -17.78
N SER A 188 -6.90 0.48 -17.30
CA SER A 188 -7.81 1.27 -18.14
C SER A 188 -7.10 2.37 -18.93
N GLY A 189 -5.96 2.86 -18.43
CA GLY A 189 -5.32 4.08 -18.92
C GLY A 189 -6.06 5.37 -18.58
N ASP A 190 -7.10 5.32 -17.75
CA ASP A 190 -7.97 6.47 -17.46
C ASP A 190 -7.60 7.17 -16.14
N ARG A 191 -7.00 8.36 -16.26
CA ARG A 191 -6.60 9.20 -15.13
C ARG A 191 -7.77 9.62 -14.23
N ARG A 192 -9.03 9.55 -14.68
CA ARG A 192 -10.22 9.88 -13.87
C ARG A 192 -10.35 8.99 -12.64
N VAL A 193 -9.76 7.80 -12.63
CA VAL A 193 -9.66 6.94 -11.44
C VAL A 193 -8.93 7.66 -10.29
N GLY A 194 -7.89 8.45 -10.59
CA GLY A 194 -7.27 9.31 -9.59
C GLY A 194 -8.01 10.64 -9.42
N THR A 195 -8.13 11.42 -10.50
CA THR A 195 -8.58 12.83 -10.43
C THR A 195 -10.08 13.01 -10.18
N VAL A 196 -10.89 11.95 -10.28
CA VAL A 196 -12.33 11.98 -9.97
C VAL A 196 -12.63 11.00 -8.85
N VAL A 197 -12.35 9.70 -9.04
CA VAL A 197 -12.75 8.67 -8.06
C VAL A 197 -11.97 8.85 -6.75
N ALA A 198 -10.64 8.77 -6.77
CA ALA A 198 -9.85 8.90 -5.54
C ALA A 198 -10.00 10.29 -4.89
N ALA A 199 -10.03 11.37 -5.68
CA ALA A 199 -10.24 12.73 -5.19
C ALA A 199 -11.56 12.90 -4.41
N GLU A 200 -12.67 12.37 -4.94
CA GLU A 200 -13.99 12.41 -4.29
C GLU A 200 -14.05 11.53 -3.03
N LEU A 201 -13.39 10.37 -3.01
CA LEU A 201 -13.28 9.55 -1.80
C LEU A 201 -12.53 10.32 -0.68
N ASN A 202 -11.40 10.95 -0.99
CA ASN A 202 -10.68 11.81 -0.04
C ASN A 202 -11.52 12.99 0.46
N ALA A 203 -12.33 13.60 -0.42
CA ALA A 203 -13.25 14.67 -0.04
C ALA A 203 -14.37 14.18 0.89
N GLN A 204 -14.92 12.98 0.66
CA GLN A 204 -15.92 12.36 1.54
C GLN A 204 -15.33 11.98 2.90
N ILE A 205 -14.11 11.45 2.96
CA ILE A 205 -13.38 11.14 4.20
C ILE A 205 -13.08 12.43 4.99
N SER A 206 -12.53 13.45 4.32
CA SER A 206 -12.25 14.76 4.93
C SER A 206 -13.51 15.43 5.49
N ALA A 207 -14.64 15.28 4.79
CA ALA A 207 -15.95 15.75 5.23
C ALA A 207 -16.64 14.84 6.27
N LYS A 208 -15.98 13.78 6.76
CA LYS A 208 -16.52 12.77 7.69
C LYS A 208 -17.82 12.10 7.21
N ARG A 209 -18.00 11.99 5.89
CA ARG A 209 -19.11 11.26 5.24
C ARG A 209 -18.77 9.80 4.94
N LEU A 210 -17.48 9.47 4.94
CA LEU A 210 -16.97 8.10 5.00
C LEU A 210 -16.05 7.97 6.20
N ASP A 211 -16.16 6.86 6.92
CA ASP A 211 -15.21 6.47 7.96
C ASP A 211 -14.57 5.12 7.59
N PRO A 212 -13.39 5.11 6.95
CA PRO A 212 -12.76 3.85 6.54
C PRO A 212 -12.15 3.01 7.67
N ILE A 213 -12.19 3.49 8.92
CA ILE A 213 -11.69 2.79 10.10
C ILE A 213 -12.81 1.95 10.72
N ASP A 214 -13.97 2.56 10.92
CA ASP A 214 -15.14 1.88 11.47
C ASP A 214 -15.99 1.20 10.40
N ASP A 215 -16.16 1.80 9.22
CA ASP A 215 -16.90 1.24 8.07
C ASP A 215 -16.05 1.21 6.78
N PRO A 216 -15.07 0.28 6.68
CA PRO A 216 -14.28 0.09 5.47
C PRO A 216 -15.10 -0.38 4.26
N ASP A 217 -16.28 -0.98 4.48
CA ASP A 217 -17.13 -1.48 3.39
C ASP A 217 -17.87 -0.34 2.68
N ALA A 218 -18.28 0.70 3.41
CA ALA A 218 -18.78 1.94 2.81
C ALA A 218 -17.76 2.63 1.90
N LEU A 219 -16.46 2.60 2.26
CA LEU A 219 -15.40 3.11 1.37
C LEU A 219 -15.32 2.29 0.07
N VAL A 220 -15.31 0.95 0.17
CA VAL A 220 -15.27 0.06 -1.01
C VAL A 220 -16.53 0.22 -1.88
N ALA A 221 -17.70 0.38 -1.26
CA ALA A 221 -18.94 0.64 -1.98
C ALA A 221 -18.92 2.00 -2.71
N SER A 222 -18.49 3.08 -2.03
CA SER A 222 -18.34 4.40 -2.65
C SER A 222 -17.35 4.36 -3.82
N MET A 223 -16.21 3.67 -3.65
CA MET A 223 -15.25 3.40 -4.74
C MET A 223 -15.92 2.70 -5.93
N ALA A 224 -16.68 1.63 -5.68
CA ALA A 224 -17.33 0.86 -6.74
C ALA A 224 -18.36 1.70 -7.52
N TYR A 225 -19.20 2.48 -6.83
CA TYR A 225 -20.15 3.39 -7.48
C TYR A 225 -19.47 4.49 -8.30
N ARG A 226 -18.35 5.03 -7.82
CA ARG A 226 -17.58 6.04 -8.57
C ARG A 226 -16.83 5.44 -9.78
N LEU A 227 -16.44 4.17 -9.72
CA LEU A 227 -15.96 3.43 -10.90
C LEU A 227 -17.10 3.14 -11.89
N ASP A 228 -18.31 2.85 -11.41
CA ASP A 228 -19.52 2.75 -12.26
C ASP A 228 -19.82 4.08 -12.96
N ASP A 229 -19.75 5.23 -12.27
CA ASP A 229 -19.91 6.57 -12.85
C ASP A 229 -18.83 6.87 -13.92
N THR A 230 -17.62 6.31 -13.76
CA THR A 230 -16.45 6.60 -14.63
C THR A 230 -16.40 5.72 -15.87
N PHE A 231 -16.66 4.42 -15.72
CA PHE A 231 -16.52 3.40 -16.76
C PHE A 231 -17.84 2.83 -17.29
N GLY A 232 -18.94 3.08 -16.59
CA GLY A 232 -20.13 2.23 -16.66
C GLY A 232 -19.87 0.86 -16.02
N ARG A 233 -20.91 0.24 -15.50
CA ARG A 233 -20.81 -1.03 -14.76
C ARG A 233 -20.06 -2.15 -15.49
N ARG A 234 -20.38 -2.38 -16.77
CA ARG A 234 -19.66 -3.37 -17.61
C ARG A 234 -18.17 -3.04 -17.74
N GLY A 235 -17.80 -1.75 -17.74
CA GLY A 235 -16.41 -1.30 -17.78
C GLY A 235 -15.70 -1.53 -16.45
N ARG A 236 -16.35 -1.23 -15.31
CA ARG A 236 -15.85 -1.56 -13.97
C ARG A 236 -15.61 -3.06 -13.83
N ASP A 237 -16.64 -3.88 -14.05
CA ASP A 237 -16.60 -5.35 -13.97
C ASP A 237 -15.47 -5.89 -14.86
N GLY A 238 -15.46 -5.46 -16.13
CA GLY A 238 -14.44 -5.82 -17.11
C GLY A 238 -13.01 -5.35 -16.82
N VAL A 239 -12.78 -4.46 -15.85
CA VAL A 239 -11.46 -4.06 -15.35
C VAL A 239 -11.11 -4.82 -14.07
N LEU A 240 -12.02 -4.85 -13.09
CA LEU A 240 -11.79 -5.46 -11.77
C LEU A 240 -11.65 -6.99 -11.84
N GLY A 241 -12.34 -7.65 -12.78
CA GLY A 241 -12.21 -9.10 -13.00
C GLY A 241 -10.88 -9.53 -13.63
N ARG A 242 -9.96 -8.61 -13.96
CA ARG A 242 -8.67 -8.93 -14.61
C ARG A 242 -7.49 -9.09 -13.66
N PHE A 243 -7.63 -8.71 -12.39
CA PHE A 243 -6.52 -8.72 -11.44
C PHE A 243 -6.96 -9.14 -10.05
N GLY A 244 -6.07 -9.87 -9.37
CA GLY A 244 -6.19 -10.15 -7.94
C GLY A 244 -5.65 -9.00 -7.09
N VAL A 245 -6.10 -8.95 -5.84
CA VAL A 245 -5.56 -8.04 -4.82
C VAL A 245 -4.54 -8.79 -3.97
N SER A 246 -3.35 -8.20 -3.79
CA SER A 246 -2.20 -8.80 -3.11
C SER A 246 -2.53 -9.31 -1.69
N GLU A 247 -3.37 -8.56 -0.96
CA GLU A 247 -3.81 -8.89 0.39
C GLU A 247 -4.83 -10.04 0.45
N MET A 248 -5.50 -10.35 -0.67
CA MET A 248 -6.67 -11.23 -0.73
C MET A 248 -6.38 -12.60 -1.36
N GLN A 249 -5.13 -12.84 -1.80
CA GLN A 249 -4.55 -14.09 -2.33
C GLN A 249 -5.57 -15.17 -2.78
N GLY A 250 -5.92 -15.14 -4.07
CA GLY A 250 -6.85 -16.10 -4.70
C GLY A 250 -8.17 -15.48 -5.14
N GLU A 251 -8.39 -14.21 -4.86
CA GLU A 251 -9.61 -13.46 -5.19
C GLU A 251 -9.31 -12.26 -6.10
N THR A 252 -10.18 -12.02 -7.08
CA THR A 252 -10.16 -10.84 -7.95
C THR A 252 -10.63 -9.57 -7.22
N ALA A 253 -10.27 -8.39 -7.75
CA ALA A 253 -10.80 -7.14 -7.23
C ALA A 253 -12.33 -7.02 -7.39
N GLU A 254 -12.91 -7.72 -8.37
CA GLU A 254 -14.36 -7.79 -8.60
C GLU A 254 -15.07 -8.56 -7.48
N GLU A 255 -14.63 -9.78 -7.18
CA GLU A 255 -15.18 -10.61 -6.10
C GLU A 255 -15.05 -9.92 -4.73
N PHE A 256 -13.94 -9.22 -4.50
CA PHE A 256 -13.72 -8.44 -3.28
C PHE A 256 -14.75 -7.30 -3.13
N VAL A 257 -14.98 -6.54 -4.21
CA VAL A 257 -15.97 -5.45 -4.25
C VAL A 257 -17.38 -6.00 -4.04
N ASP A 258 -17.73 -7.09 -4.73
CA ASP A 258 -19.02 -7.77 -4.57
C ASP A 258 -19.25 -8.21 -3.13
N ARG A 259 -18.25 -8.84 -2.49
CA ARG A 259 -18.36 -9.21 -1.08
C ARG A 259 -18.54 -7.98 -0.19
N ALA A 260 -17.81 -6.89 -0.40
CA ALA A 260 -17.96 -5.67 0.41
C ALA A 260 -19.37 -5.08 0.27
N LEU A 261 -19.91 -4.98 -0.96
CA LEU A 261 -21.28 -4.55 -1.22
C LEU A 261 -22.32 -5.45 -0.53
N ALA A 262 -22.11 -6.77 -0.56
CA ALA A 262 -23.01 -7.72 0.09
C ALA A 262 -22.97 -7.62 1.62
N ARG A 263 -21.77 -7.51 2.21
CA ARG A 263 -21.57 -7.31 3.66
C ARG A 263 -22.22 -6.02 4.15
N LEU A 264 -21.96 -4.90 3.48
CA LEU A 264 -22.53 -3.58 3.81
C LEU A 264 -24.06 -3.61 3.82
N ALA A 265 -24.67 -4.27 2.85
CA ALA A 265 -26.13 -4.40 2.78
C ALA A 265 -26.71 -5.30 3.87
N LEU A 266 -26.07 -6.44 4.16
CA LEU A 266 -26.61 -7.46 5.06
C LEU A 266 -26.33 -7.21 6.55
N ALA A 267 -25.27 -6.47 6.89
CA ALA A 267 -24.90 -6.19 8.28
C ALA A 267 -26.06 -5.59 9.12
N PRO A 268 -26.76 -4.51 8.68
CA PRO A 268 -27.89 -3.96 9.43
C PRO A 268 -29.04 -4.96 9.67
N PHE A 269 -29.23 -5.94 8.78
CA PHE A 269 -30.25 -6.97 8.98
C PHE A 269 -29.84 -7.98 10.05
N VAL A 270 -28.57 -8.42 10.05
CA VAL A 270 -28.01 -9.37 11.04
C VAL A 270 -27.90 -8.73 12.42
N GLU A 271 -27.57 -7.44 12.49
CA GLU A 271 -27.60 -6.62 13.72
C GLU A 271 -29.01 -6.38 14.27
N GLY A 272 -30.06 -6.66 13.48
CA GLY A 272 -31.45 -6.39 13.87
C GLY A 272 -31.90 -4.94 13.70
N LYS A 273 -31.04 -4.04 13.18
CA LYS A 273 -31.38 -2.63 12.84
C LYS A 273 -32.50 -2.54 11.79
N VAL A 274 -32.61 -3.54 10.90
CA VAL A 274 -33.75 -3.67 9.97
C VAL A 274 -34.49 -5.00 10.13
N ALA A 275 -35.80 -4.97 9.91
CA ALA A 275 -36.69 -6.10 10.16
C ALA A 275 -36.45 -7.27 9.17
N GLY A 276 -36.50 -6.98 7.87
CA GLY A 276 -36.29 -7.93 6.78
C GLY A 276 -34.93 -7.76 6.08
N PRO A 277 -34.48 -8.74 5.28
CA PRO A 277 -33.28 -8.61 4.48
C PRO A 277 -33.45 -7.53 3.39
N PRO A 278 -32.37 -6.84 3.00
CA PRO A 278 -32.41 -5.80 1.97
C PRO A 278 -32.69 -6.40 0.57
N PRO A 279 -33.13 -5.56 -0.41
CA PRO A 279 -33.08 -5.95 -1.81
C PRO A 279 -31.63 -6.15 -2.28
N ARG A 280 -31.44 -6.90 -3.37
CA ARG A 280 -30.12 -7.12 -3.98
C ARG A 280 -29.46 -5.78 -4.33
N PRO A 281 -28.26 -5.46 -3.78
CA PRO A 281 -27.56 -4.23 -4.11
C PRO A 281 -27.31 -4.09 -5.60
N GLY A 282 -27.66 -2.92 -6.14
CA GLY A 282 -27.59 -2.63 -7.56
C GLY A 282 -26.19 -2.74 -8.18
N GLY A 283 -25.12 -2.77 -7.37
CA GLY A 283 -23.74 -2.94 -7.82
C GLY A 283 -23.27 -4.38 -8.03
N LEU A 284 -23.91 -5.40 -7.43
CA LEU A 284 -23.37 -6.78 -7.39
C LEU A 284 -23.34 -7.48 -8.76
N THR A 285 -22.20 -8.03 -9.20
CA THR A 285 -22.10 -8.77 -10.49
C THR A 285 -23.15 -9.86 -10.60
N THR A 286 -23.68 -10.13 -11.80
CA THR A 286 -24.78 -11.10 -11.99
C THR A 286 -24.46 -12.49 -11.41
N SER A 287 -23.19 -12.89 -11.44
CA SER A 287 -22.64 -14.13 -10.87
C SER A 287 -22.69 -14.21 -9.34
N PHE A 288 -22.75 -13.08 -8.62
CA PHE A 288 -22.72 -13.10 -7.16
C PHE A 288 -23.94 -13.85 -6.57
N PRO A 289 -23.73 -14.85 -5.68
CA PRO A 289 -24.76 -15.73 -5.14
C PRO A 289 -25.57 -15.05 -4.01
N TRP A 290 -26.24 -13.95 -4.34
CA TRP A 290 -26.94 -13.07 -3.40
C TRP A 290 -27.95 -13.81 -2.51
N GLU A 291 -28.84 -14.64 -3.08
CA GLU A 291 -29.86 -15.35 -2.28
C GLU A 291 -29.23 -16.26 -1.22
N LYS A 292 -28.11 -16.92 -1.55
CA LYS A 292 -27.34 -17.73 -0.59
C LYS A 292 -26.80 -16.87 0.55
N TRP A 293 -26.27 -15.68 0.25
CA TRP A 293 -25.81 -14.72 1.27
C TRP A 293 -26.96 -14.21 2.15
N VAL A 294 -28.15 -13.99 1.57
CA VAL A 294 -29.36 -13.63 2.33
C VAL A 294 -29.79 -14.78 3.26
N ASP A 295 -29.76 -16.02 2.80
CA ASP A 295 -30.08 -17.19 3.62
C ASP A 295 -29.08 -17.40 4.77
N LEU A 296 -27.79 -17.16 4.53
CA LEU A 296 -26.79 -17.14 5.59
C LEU A 296 -27.04 -16.02 6.60
N ALA A 297 -27.38 -14.81 6.14
CA ALA A 297 -27.76 -13.71 7.03
C ALA A 297 -29.01 -14.05 7.88
N ARG A 298 -30.02 -14.72 7.30
CA ARG A 298 -31.21 -15.23 8.02
C ARG A 298 -30.82 -16.29 9.05
N ALA A 299 -29.92 -17.21 8.71
CA ALA A 299 -29.42 -18.24 9.61
C ALA A 299 -28.65 -17.64 10.80
N LEU A 300 -27.74 -16.70 10.54
CA LEU A 300 -26.96 -15.97 11.54
C LEU A 300 -27.83 -15.14 12.49
N LYS A 301 -28.84 -14.41 11.96
CA LYS A 301 -29.81 -13.65 12.77
C LYS A 301 -30.66 -14.58 13.64
N GLY A 302 -31.02 -15.75 13.13
CA GLY A 302 -31.81 -16.77 13.83
C GLY A 302 -31.02 -17.72 14.73
N GLY A 303 -29.71 -17.52 14.92
CA GLY A 303 -28.85 -18.39 15.74
C GLY A 303 -28.72 -19.83 15.24
N LYS A 304 -28.94 -20.07 13.94
CA LYS A 304 -28.86 -21.42 13.33
C LYS A 304 -27.41 -21.83 13.09
N ALA A 305 -27.14 -23.14 13.11
CA ALA A 305 -25.85 -23.69 12.75
C ALA A 305 -25.51 -23.42 11.27
N ILE A 306 -24.25 -23.05 11.00
CA ILE A 306 -23.71 -22.83 9.66
C ILE A 306 -22.89 -24.05 9.24
N SER A 307 -23.17 -24.56 8.04
CA SER A 307 -22.46 -25.71 7.46
C SER A 307 -21.00 -25.36 7.12
N PRO A 308 -20.05 -26.31 7.19
CA PRO A 308 -18.62 -26.05 7.08
C PRO A 308 -18.18 -25.27 5.83
N GLU A 309 -18.83 -25.53 4.70
CA GLU A 309 -18.59 -24.89 3.40
C GLU A 309 -19.03 -23.42 3.34
N ASP A 310 -19.96 -22.99 4.20
CA ASP A 310 -20.51 -21.63 4.20
C ASP A 310 -19.90 -20.73 5.29
N ARG A 311 -19.01 -21.29 6.13
CA ARG A 311 -18.40 -20.57 7.27
C ARG A 311 -17.58 -19.35 6.87
N LEU A 312 -16.98 -19.34 5.69
CA LEU A 312 -16.24 -18.18 5.19
C LEU A 312 -17.17 -16.98 4.93
N ALA A 313 -18.21 -17.19 4.11
CA ALA A 313 -19.20 -16.14 3.81
C ALA A 313 -19.98 -15.69 5.05
N ALA A 314 -20.31 -16.63 5.95
CA ALA A 314 -20.96 -16.31 7.21
C ALA A 314 -20.06 -15.50 8.17
N ALA A 315 -18.76 -15.83 8.25
CA ALA A 315 -17.79 -15.04 9.01
C ALA A 315 -17.64 -13.63 8.44
N ASP A 316 -17.55 -13.52 7.12
CA ASP A 316 -17.50 -12.24 6.39
C ASP A 316 -18.71 -11.34 6.74
N ILE A 317 -19.95 -11.87 6.76
CA ILE A 317 -21.14 -11.12 7.20
C ILE A 317 -21.02 -10.70 8.68
N LEU A 318 -20.56 -11.60 9.56
CA LEU A 318 -20.41 -11.32 10.99
C LEU A 318 -19.37 -10.23 11.31
N ILE A 319 -18.30 -10.12 10.52
CA ILE A 319 -17.28 -9.06 10.68
C ILE A 319 -17.93 -7.68 10.53
N SER A 320 -18.67 -7.47 9.43
CA SER A 320 -19.31 -6.18 9.15
C SER A 320 -20.53 -5.93 10.05
N ALA A 321 -21.20 -6.98 10.52
CA ALA A 321 -22.25 -6.91 11.54
C ALA A 321 -21.73 -6.69 12.98
N GLY A 322 -20.46 -6.30 13.16
CA GLY A 322 -19.88 -5.97 14.46
C GLY A 322 -19.61 -7.17 15.40
N ARG A 323 -19.56 -8.40 14.87
CA ARG A 323 -19.41 -9.66 15.64
C ARG A 323 -18.10 -10.41 15.31
N PRO A 324 -16.91 -9.79 15.49
CA PRO A 324 -15.64 -10.37 15.06
C PRO A 324 -15.24 -11.65 15.81
N ALA A 325 -15.66 -11.82 17.07
CA ALA A 325 -15.40 -13.03 17.86
C ALA A 325 -16.16 -14.26 17.32
N ASP A 326 -17.41 -14.06 16.88
CA ASP A 326 -18.22 -15.11 16.26
C ASP A 326 -17.66 -15.46 14.87
N ALA A 327 -17.27 -14.44 14.09
CA ALA A 327 -16.59 -14.64 12.81
C ALA A 327 -15.32 -15.50 12.97
N LEU A 328 -14.46 -15.17 13.94
CA LEU A 328 -13.24 -15.95 14.22
C LEU A 328 -13.54 -17.41 14.61
N THR A 329 -14.67 -17.65 15.29
CA THR A 329 -15.11 -19.01 15.67
C THR A 329 -15.53 -19.82 14.44
N LEU A 330 -16.19 -19.20 13.46
CA LEU A 330 -16.48 -19.85 12.18
C LEU A 330 -15.21 -20.08 11.34
N LEU A 331 -14.31 -19.09 11.26
CA LEU A 331 -13.05 -19.20 10.49
C LEU A 331 -12.17 -20.36 11.00
N LYS A 332 -12.05 -20.54 12.32
CA LYS A 332 -11.32 -21.66 12.94
C LYS A 332 -11.81 -23.05 12.53
N THR A 333 -13.01 -23.17 11.98
CA THR A 333 -13.67 -24.44 11.66
C THR A 333 -14.15 -24.51 10.20
N ALA A 334 -13.70 -23.61 9.34
CA ALA A 334 -14.00 -23.63 7.91
C ALA A 334 -13.22 -24.73 7.18
N SER A 335 -13.83 -25.34 6.15
CA SER A 335 -13.22 -26.44 5.39
C SER A 335 -11.99 -26.01 4.58
N ASP A 336 -11.99 -24.79 4.04
CA ASP A 336 -10.83 -24.18 3.39
C ASP A 336 -10.01 -23.38 4.40
N TRP A 337 -9.04 -24.06 5.00
CA TRP A 337 -8.14 -23.47 6.01
C TRP A 337 -7.24 -22.37 5.45
N LYS A 338 -6.91 -22.38 4.15
CA LYS A 338 -6.03 -21.36 3.55
C LYS A 338 -6.75 -20.04 3.44
N THR A 339 -7.96 -20.06 2.86
CA THR A 339 -8.80 -18.86 2.79
C THR A 339 -9.21 -18.40 4.18
N ALA A 340 -9.49 -19.32 5.12
CA ALA A 340 -9.78 -18.96 6.51
C ALA A 340 -8.62 -18.24 7.22
N LEU A 341 -7.38 -18.67 6.99
CA LEU A 341 -6.18 -17.99 7.51
C LEU A 341 -6.05 -16.57 6.94
N LEU A 342 -6.25 -16.40 5.62
CA LEU A 342 -6.22 -15.10 4.96
C LEU A 342 -7.31 -14.15 5.49
N ARG A 343 -8.55 -14.63 5.64
CA ARG A 343 -9.66 -13.86 6.23
C ARG A 343 -9.39 -13.51 7.71
N THR A 344 -8.77 -14.41 8.47
CA THR A 344 -8.36 -14.14 9.86
C THR A 344 -7.30 -13.04 9.92
N HIS A 345 -6.33 -13.04 8.99
CA HIS A 345 -5.31 -12.01 8.90
C HIS A 345 -5.88 -10.64 8.46
N ALA A 346 -6.82 -10.62 7.52
CA ALA A 346 -7.56 -9.41 7.13
C ALA A 346 -8.38 -8.84 8.31
N LEU A 347 -9.04 -9.71 9.09
CA LEU A 347 -9.74 -9.32 10.32
C LEU A 347 -8.78 -8.71 11.36
N ALA A 348 -7.60 -9.32 11.57
CA ALA A 348 -6.60 -8.77 12.49
C ALA A 348 -6.17 -7.35 12.08
N ARG A 349 -5.91 -7.10 10.78
CA ARG A 349 -5.60 -5.75 10.27
C ARG A 349 -6.78 -4.78 10.31
N ALA A 350 -8.03 -5.25 10.22
CA ALA A 350 -9.21 -4.42 10.39
C ALA A 350 -9.40 -3.98 11.85
N LEU A 351 -9.17 -4.87 12.82
CA LEU A 351 -9.24 -4.56 14.25
C LEU A 351 -8.07 -3.66 14.71
N ASP A 352 -6.86 -3.94 14.24
CA ASP A 352 -5.67 -3.13 14.54
C ASP A 352 -5.79 -1.69 14.01
N ARG A 353 -6.39 -1.48 12.83
CA ARG A 353 -6.70 -0.13 12.30
C ARG A 353 -7.62 0.70 13.20
N ARG A 354 -8.47 0.07 14.01
CA ARG A 354 -9.31 0.74 15.02
C ARG A 354 -8.58 1.01 16.35
N CYS A 355 -7.35 0.50 16.48
CA CYS A 355 -6.49 0.63 17.65
C CYS A 355 -5.26 1.47 17.28
N ALA A 356 -4.07 0.87 17.25
CA ALA A 356 -2.79 1.56 17.05
C ALA A 356 -2.25 1.47 15.61
N GLY A 357 -2.87 0.70 14.71
CA GLY A 357 -2.45 0.61 13.30
C GLY A 357 -1.08 -0.05 13.07
N LEU A 358 -0.62 -0.88 14.00
CA LEU A 358 0.72 -1.49 14.02
C LEU A 358 0.92 -2.61 13.00
N LEU A 359 -0.19 -3.16 12.47
CA LEU A 359 -0.23 -4.15 11.39
C LEU A 359 -0.56 -3.50 10.03
N GLY A 360 -0.74 -2.17 10.00
CA GLY A 360 -0.92 -1.37 8.79
C GLY A 360 0.40 -1.10 8.06
N ARG A 361 0.31 -0.63 6.81
CA ARG A 361 1.46 -0.44 5.92
C ARG A 361 1.38 0.89 5.14
N ALA A 362 2.52 1.38 4.65
CA ALA A 362 2.62 2.50 3.72
C ALA A 362 2.78 2.09 2.22
N MET A 363 2.71 0.78 1.90
CA MET A 363 2.82 0.15 0.54
C MET A 363 4.20 0.22 -0.15
N PRO A 364 4.49 -0.52 -1.26
CA PRO A 364 3.91 -1.78 -1.83
C PRO A 364 4.96 -2.95 -1.81
N PHE A 365 4.69 -4.27 -1.88
CA PHE A 365 3.45 -5.07 -1.90
C PHE A 365 3.41 -6.32 -0.95
N SER A 366 4.39 -6.59 -0.06
CA SER A 366 4.26 -7.66 0.97
C SER A 366 4.87 -7.29 2.35
N GLN A 367 4.95 -8.24 3.30
CA GLN A 367 4.86 -7.99 4.77
C GLN A 367 6.04 -7.28 5.44
N PRO A 368 5.72 -6.46 6.47
CA PRO A 368 6.24 -6.72 7.82
C PRO A 368 5.13 -7.19 8.80
N LEU A 369 5.54 -7.84 9.89
CA LEU A 369 4.66 -8.42 10.93
C LEU A 369 4.36 -7.47 12.11
N TYR A 370 5.16 -6.44 12.31
CA TYR A 370 5.03 -5.44 13.39
C TYR A 370 5.65 -4.11 12.98
N ARG A 371 5.04 -3.00 13.41
CA ARG A 371 5.66 -1.68 13.54
C ARG A 371 6.12 -1.43 14.98
N PHE A 372 7.18 -0.65 15.14
CA PHE A 372 7.61 -0.09 16.42
C PHE A 372 7.26 1.40 16.46
N GLU A 373 7.01 1.95 17.65
CA GLU A 373 6.73 3.38 17.80
C GLU A 373 7.95 4.23 17.39
N PRO A 374 7.78 5.26 16.54
CA PRO A 374 8.77 6.32 16.36
C PRO A 374 9.06 7.01 17.71
N ARG A 375 10.29 7.49 17.89
CA ARG A 375 10.74 8.19 19.12
C ARG A 375 11.00 9.66 18.87
#